data_AF-A0AAW1D8P1-F1
#
_entry.id   AF-A0AAW1D8P1-F1
#
_cell.length_a   1.000
_cell.length_b   1.000
_cell.length_c   1.000
_cell.angle_alpha   90.00
_cell.angle_beta   90.00
_cell.angle_gamma   90.00
#
_symmetry.space_group_name_H-M   'P 1'
#
loop_
_entity.id
_entity.type
_entity.pdbx_description
1 polymer ?
#
loop_
_entity_poly.entity_id
_entity_poly.type
_entity_poly.pdbx_seq_one_letter_code
_entity_poly.pdbx_strand_id
1 'polypeptide(L)' 'MFTAITIFRALRYISKIHVKRLHAAIHLLAIGFGIGGLVTAFDMFNSFNGPHLRSLHGLFGIITVIFFCIQV' A
#
# COMPACT_ATOMS: atom_id res chain seq x y z
N MET A 1 -7.31 6.81 -15.71
CA MET A 1 -7.77 5.88 -14.66
C MET A 1 -7.11 4.51 -14.87
N PHE A 2 -5.79 4.39 -14.63
CA PHE A 2 -5.07 3.12 -14.68
C PHE A 2 -4.45 2.89 -13.30
N THR A 3 -5.20 2.25 -12.41
CA THR A 3 -4.71 1.80 -11.10
C THR A 3 -4.10 0.41 -11.23
N ALA A 4 -3.15 0.04 -10.35
CA ALA A 4 -2.47 -1.27 -10.38
C ALA A 4 -3.45 -2.46 -10.52
N ILE A 5 -4.60 -2.37 -9.88
CA ILE A 5 -5.67 -3.38 -9.87
C ILE A 5 -6.30 -3.60 -11.26
N THR A 6 -6.35 -2.56 -12.10
CA THR A 6 -7.06 -2.60 -13.39
C THR A 6 -6.12 -2.79 -14.59
N ILE A 7 -4.80 -2.83 -14.39
CA ILE A 7 -3.85 -2.75 -15.51
C ILE A 7 -3.91 -3.96 -16.45
N PHE A 8 -4.25 -5.14 -15.95
CA PHE A 8 -4.43 -6.33 -16.79
C PHE A 8 -5.64 -6.22 -17.73
N ARG A 9 -6.66 -5.46 -17.33
CA ARG A 9 -7.86 -5.20 -18.15
C ARG A 9 -7.60 -4.08 -19.15
N ALA A 10 -6.87 -3.06 -18.71
CA ALA A 10 -6.49 -1.91 -19.51
C ALA A 10 -5.49 -2.25 -20.63
N LEU A 11 -4.45 -3.02 -20.31
CA LEU A 11 -3.33 -3.30 -21.20
C LEU A 11 -3.44 -4.68 -21.86
N ARG A 12 -4.64 -5.03 -22.34
CA ARG A 12 -4.96 -6.36 -22.89
C ARG A 12 -4.13 -6.76 -24.12
N TYR A 13 -3.57 -5.77 -24.83
CA TYR A 13 -2.77 -5.97 -26.05
C TYR A 13 -1.26 -6.02 -25.78
N ILE A 14 -0.83 -5.75 -24.55
CA ILE A 14 0.58 -5.82 -24.15
C ILE A 14 0.89 -7.25 -23.69
N SER A 15 2.10 -7.72 -23.97
CA SER A 15 2.57 -9.03 -23.51
C SER A 15 2.43 -9.17 -21.98
N LYS A 16 1.87 -10.30 -21.55
CA LYS A 16 1.52 -10.56 -20.14
C LYS A 16 2.69 -10.36 -19.17
N ILE A 17 3.93 -10.64 -19.60
CA ILE A 17 5.10 -10.47 -18.74
C ILE A 17 5.39 -9.00 -18.43
N HIS A 18 5.24 -8.11 -19.41
CA HIS A 18 5.43 -6.67 -19.22
C HIS A 18 4.34 -6.10 -18.30
N VAL A 19 3.09 -6.54 -18.49
CA VAL A 19 1.98 -6.14 -17.61
C VAL A 19 2.22 -6.63 -16.18
N LYS A 20 2.70 -7.88 -15.98
CA LYS A 20 3.07 -8.37 -14.64
C LYS A 20 4.14 -7.52 -13.96
N ARG A 21 5.21 -7.14 -14.69
CA ARG A 21 6.29 -6.30 -14.15
C ARG A 21 5.76 -4.92 -13.75
N LEU A 22 4.95 -4.29 -14.59
CA LEU A 22 4.35 -2.99 -14.29
C LEU A 22 3.40 -3.07 -13.09
N HIS A 23 2.58 -4.12 -13.01
CA HIS A 23 1.68 -4.36 -11.88
C HIS A 23 2.45 -4.44 -10.56
N ALA A 24 3.49 -5.29 -10.52
CA ALA A 24 4.35 -5.44 -9.35
C ALA A 24 5.06 -4.14 -8.97
N ALA A 25 5.58 -3.38 -9.94
CA ALA A 25 6.24 -2.10 -9.68
C ALA A 25 5.30 -1.07 -9.05
N ILE A 26 4.07 -0.93 -9.55
CA ILE A 26 3.09 0.01 -8.99
C ILE A 26 2.68 -0.43 -7.58
N HIS A 27 2.49 -1.73 -7.35
CA HIS A 27 2.17 -2.27 -6.02
C HIS A 27 3.32 -2.06 -5.01
N LEU A 28 4.57 -2.25 -5.43
CA LEU A 28 5.75 -1.95 -4.59
C LEU A 28 5.85 -0.46 -4.22
N LEU A 29 5.59 0.44 -5.18
CA LEU A 29 5.52 1.87 -4.89
C LEU A 29 4.41 2.19 -3.87
N ALA A 30 3.24 1.57 -4.03
CA ALA A 30 2.14 1.74 -3.09
C ALA A 30 2.49 1.21 -1.68
N ILE A 31 3.23 0.10 -1.57
CA ILE A 31 3.77 -0.38 -0.28
C ILE A 31 4.70 0.66 0.32
N GLY A 32 5.63 1.21 -0.46
CA GLY A 32 6.56 2.23 0.01
C GLY A 32 5.84 3.45 0.62
N PHE A 33 4.83 3.97 -0.09
CA PHE A 33 4.01 5.06 0.44
C PHE A 33 3.18 4.66 1.66
N GLY A 34 2.63 3.44 1.68
CA GLY A 34 1.85 2.92 2.81
C GLY A 34 2.69 2.78 4.09
N ILE A 35 3.88 2.21 3.98
CA ILE A 35 4.84 2.09 5.10
C ILE A 35 5.30 3.49 5.54
N GLY A 36 5.67 4.37 4.60
CA GLY A 36 6.08 5.73 4.93
C GLY A 36 5.00 6.53 5.68
N GLY A 37 3.74 6.41 5.24
CA GLY A 37 2.60 7.00 5.92
C GLY A 37 2.38 6.42 7.32
N LEU A 38 2.51 5.11 7.48
CA LEU A 38 2.41 4.44 8.78
C LEU A 38 3.51 4.92 9.75
N VAL A 39 4.76 4.96 9.30
CA VAL A 39 5.90 5.45 10.10
C VAL A 39 5.66 6.89 10.52
N THR A 40 5.28 7.76 9.58
CA THR A 40 4.98 9.18 9.88
C THR A 40 3.86 9.32 10.91
N ALA A 41 2.81 8.49 10.83
CA ALA A 41 1.73 8.51 11.81
C ALA A 41 2.22 8.10 13.21
N PHE A 42 3.06 7.06 13.31
CA PHE A 42 3.66 6.65 14.58
C PHE A 42 4.59 7.74 15.13
N ASP A 43 5.42 8.37 14.31
CA ASP A 43 6.29 9.46 14.73
C ASP A 43 5.50 10.66 15.25
N MET A 44 4.39 11.00 14.59
CA MET A 44 3.46 12.03 15.06
C MET A 44 2.91 11.68 16.46
N PHE A 45 2.40 10.46 16.67
CA PHE A 45 1.91 10.04 17.98
C PHE A 45 2.99 10.04 19.06
N ASN A 46 4.22 9.62 18.71
CA ASN A 46 5.37 9.70 19.61
C ASN A 46 5.66 11.16 20.01
N SER A 47 5.64 12.10 19.05
CA SER A 47 5.90 13.52 19.32
C SER A 47 4.87 14.19 20.23
N PHE A 48 3.62 13.70 20.20
CA PHE A 48 2.53 14.20 21.04
C PHE A 48 2.29 13.37 22.31
N ASN A 49 3.14 12.36 22.60
CA ASN A 49 2.92 11.38 23.68
C ASN A 49 1.52 10.72 23.64
N GLY A 50 0.97 10.56 22.43
CA GLY A 50 -0.35 9.99 22.23
C GLY A 50 -0.31 8.46 22.17
N PRO A 51 -1.40 7.77 22.54
CA PRO A 51 -1.44 6.33 22.49
C PRO A 51 -1.59 5.80 21.06
N HIS A 52 -0.78 4.80 20.70
CA HIS A 52 -0.83 4.13 19.40
C HIS A 52 -2.04 3.19 19.28
N LEU A 53 -2.52 3.03 18.04
CA LEU A 53 -3.47 1.99 17.62
C LEU A 53 -4.78 1.87 18.44
N ARG A 54 -5.24 2.96 19.08
CA ARG A 54 -6.51 2.93 19.86
C ARG A 54 -7.78 3.09 19.02
N SER A 55 -7.67 3.71 17.85
CA SER A 55 -8.83 3.90 16.97
C SER A 55 -9.03 2.69 16.07
N LEU A 56 -10.28 2.44 15.66
CA LEU A 56 -10.60 1.46 14.62
C LEU A 56 -9.81 1.74 13.34
N HIS A 57 -9.64 3.01 12.99
CA HIS A 57 -8.83 3.42 11.85
C HIS A 57 -7.37 2.94 11.97
N GLY A 58 -6.73 3.12 13.13
CA GLY A 58 -5.36 2.66 13.36
C GLY A 58 -5.24 1.13 13.27
N LEU A 59 -6.19 0.39 13.87
CA LEU A 59 -6.23 -1.07 13.83
C LEU A 59 -6.43 -1.60 12.41
N PHE A 60 -7.43 -1.12 11.69
CA PHE A 60 -7.68 -1.56 10.30
C PHE A 60 -6.59 -1.08 9.34
N GLY A 61 -5.98 0.09 9.60
CA GLY A 61 -4.87 0.62 8.81
C GLY A 61 -3.66 -0.30 8.87
N ILE A 62 -3.21 -0.68 10.07
CA ILE A 62 -2.05 -1.58 10.21
C ILE A 62 -2.33 -2.99 9.65
N ILE A 63 -3.52 -3.54 9.86
CA ILE A 63 -3.92 -4.85 9.29
C ILE A 63 -3.87 -4.79 7.76
N THR A 64 -4.38 -3.71 7.17
CA THR A 64 -4.39 -3.51 5.72
C THR A 64 -2.97 -3.43 5.16
N VAL A 65 -2.06 -2.69 5.81
CA VAL A 65 -0.66 -2.61 5.41
C VAL A 65 0.01 -3.99 5.47
N ILE A 66 -0.23 -4.76 6.54
CA ILE A 66 0.29 -6.13 6.68
C ILE A 66 -0.21 -7.03 5.54
N PHE A 67 -1.53 -7.07 5.29
CA PHE A 67 -2.09 -7.89 4.21
C PHE A 67 -1.65 -7.43 2.83
N PHE A 68 -1.46 -6.13 2.63
CA PHE A 68 -0.94 -5.62 1.37
C PHE A 68 0.50 -6.06 1.14
N CYS A 69 1.36 -6.05 2.17
CA CYS A 69 2.73 -6.58 2.08
C CYS A 69 2.77 -8.09 1.78
N ILE A 70 1.79 -8.86 2.26
CA ILE A 70 1.70 -10.30 1.97
C ILE A 70 1.20 -10.56 0.54
N GLN A 71 0.37 -9.67 0.01
CA GLN A 71 -0.27 -9.83 -1.31
C GLN A 71 0.66 -9.47 -2.48
N VAL A 72 1.52 -8.48 -2.31
CA VAL A 72 2.41 -7.96 -3.38
C VAL A 72 3.59 -8.89 -3.61
#